data_AF-A0A7C3QR12-F1
#
_entry.id   AF-A0A7C3QR12-F1
#
_cell.length_a   1.000
_cell.length_b   1.000
_cell.length_c   1.000
_cell.angle_alpha   90.00
_cell.angle_beta   90.00
_cell.angle_gamma   90.00
#
_symmetry.space_group_name_H-M   'P 1'
#
loop_
_entity.id
_entity.type
_entity.pdbx_description
1 polymer ?
#
loop_
_entity_poly.entity_id
_entity_poly.type
_entity_poly.pdbx_seq_one_letter_code
_entity_poly.pdbx_strand_id
1 'polypeptide(L)'
;MLQVLVFVGAAIIILHGLVHLLGFVAYWPLAELAELPYKTTLLNGRFPIGASGMRVYSVVWLVTAVAFVMAAIGLLAKQSWWLPLLGTAVILSLIITALDWNQAWRGTIVSLLILVPLLLAVGLRVQPRPFPPYPEPTQTLTAVPLPSDLPAPVARYYKTSMGDGVPVVETAVISGRGQLRIKGVTFPARFRFTHIAGQ
;
A
#
# COMPACT_ATOMS: atom_id res chain seq x y z
N MET A 1 0.49 17.72 11.14
CA MET A 1 -0.54 17.05 10.30
C MET A 1 -0.36 15.54 10.23
N LEU A 2 0.79 15.01 9.80
CA LEU A 2 1.00 13.55 9.67
C LEU A 2 0.81 12.79 11.01
N GLN A 3 1.32 13.30 12.12
CA GLN A 3 1.12 12.69 13.44
C GLN A 3 -0.35 12.60 13.84
N VAL A 4 -1.13 13.65 13.59
CA VAL A 4 -2.58 13.66 13.85
C VAL A 4 -3.28 12.58 13.04
N LEU A 5 -2.93 12.43 11.75
CA LEU A 5 -3.48 11.37 10.90
C LEU A 5 -3.13 9.96 11.42
N VAL A 6 -1.91 9.76 11.93
CA VAL A 6 -1.51 8.49 12.55
C VAL A 6 -2.34 8.20 13.80
N PHE A 7 -2.55 9.19 14.68
CA PHE A 7 -3.39 9.01 15.87
C PHE A 7 -4.85 8.75 15.54
N VAL A 8 -5.42 9.48 14.57
CA VAL A 8 -6.79 9.24 14.10
C VAL A 8 -6.91 7.84 13.49
N GLY A 9 -5.96 7.43 12.65
CA GLY A 9 -5.93 6.08 12.08
C GLY A 9 -5.84 5.00 13.16
N ALA A 10 -4.95 5.17 14.14
CA ALA A 10 -4.83 4.24 15.27
C ALA A 10 -6.13 4.18 16.09
N ALA A 11 -6.78 5.32 16.36
CA ALA A 11 -8.05 5.35 17.07
C ALA A 11 -9.15 4.59 16.31
N ILE A 12 -9.26 4.78 14.98
CA ILE A 12 -10.20 4.03 14.13
C ILE A 12 -9.92 2.52 14.20
N ILE A 13 -8.65 2.12 14.10
CA ILE A 13 -8.25 0.71 14.18
C ILE A 13 -8.60 0.11 15.54
N ILE A 14 -8.33 0.83 16.64
CA ILE A 14 -8.65 0.38 18.01
C ILE A 14 -10.16 0.26 18.18
N LEU A 15 -10.94 1.30 17.84
CA LEU A 15 -12.39 1.29 17.99
C LEU A 15 -13.03 0.16 17.19
N HIS A 16 -12.59 -0.07 15.95
CA HIS A 16 -13.05 -1.21 15.16
C HIS A 16 -12.66 -2.55 15.78
N GLY A 17 -11.42 -2.67 16.27
CA GLY A 17 -10.98 -3.85 17.03
C GLY A 17 -11.85 -4.14 18.25
N LEU A 18 -12.25 -3.11 19.01
CA LEU A 18 -13.12 -3.26 20.18
C LEU A 18 -14.55 -3.68 19.80
N VAL A 19 -15.07 -3.24 18.65
CA VAL A 19 -16.37 -3.71 18.14
C VAL A 19 -16.38 -5.23 17.90
N HIS A 20 -15.24 -5.83 17.54
CA HIS A 20 -15.16 -7.29 17.40
C HIS A 20 -15.34 -8.05 18.72
N LEU A 21 -15.13 -7.41 19.87
CA LEU A 21 -15.45 -8.02 21.17
C LEU A 21 -16.95 -8.30 21.32
N LEU A 22 -17.82 -7.52 20.66
CA LEU A 22 -19.26 -7.76 20.68
C LEU A 22 -19.61 -9.11 20.04
N GLY A 23 -18.94 -9.49 18.95
CA GLY A 23 -19.13 -10.80 18.32
C GLY A 23 -18.64 -11.93 19.22
N PHE A 24 -17.55 -11.74 19.97
CA PHE A 24 -17.14 -12.72 20.98
C PHE A 24 -18.20 -12.86 22.08
N VAL A 25 -18.65 -11.75 22.68
CA VAL A 25 -19.63 -11.73 23.78
C VAL A 25 -21.00 -12.29 23.37
N ALA A 26 -21.44 -12.05 22.14
CA ALA A 26 -22.69 -12.58 21.62
C ALA A 26 -22.59 -14.09 21.33
N TYR A 27 -21.52 -14.54 20.66
CA TYR A 27 -21.41 -15.89 20.10
C TYR A 27 -20.73 -16.89 21.03
N TRP A 28 -19.90 -16.40 21.96
CA TRP A 28 -19.67 -17.04 23.23
C TRP A 28 -20.68 -16.44 24.19
N PRO A 29 -21.87 -17.04 24.40
CA PRO A 29 -23.06 -16.35 24.92
C PRO A 29 -22.89 -15.87 26.37
N LEU A 30 -22.16 -14.76 26.54
CA LEU A 30 -21.83 -14.12 27.80
C LEU A 30 -22.87 -13.06 28.15
N ALA A 31 -23.44 -12.41 27.13
CA ALA A 31 -24.52 -11.45 27.26
C ALA A 31 -25.38 -11.42 25.99
N GLU A 32 -26.66 -11.08 26.14
CA GLU A 32 -27.57 -10.86 25.02
C GLU A 32 -27.35 -9.45 24.44
N LEU A 33 -27.03 -9.38 23.15
CA LEU A 33 -26.84 -8.13 22.42
C LEU A 33 -27.96 -7.99 21.37
N ALA A 34 -28.73 -6.91 21.45
CA ALA A 34 -29.87 -6.69 20.55
C ALA A 34 -29.49 -6.66 19.06
N GLU A 35 -28.33 -6.07 18.73
CA GLU A 35 -27.82 -5.98 17.35
C GLU A 35 -27.14 -7.28 16.88
N LEU A 36 -26.75 -8.16 17.81
CA LEU A 36 -25.98 -9.38 17.55
C LEU A 36 -26.55 -10.55 18.39
N PRO A 37 -27.75 -11.05 18.03
CA PRO A 37 -28.37 -12.14 18.77
C PRO A 37 -27.60 -13.45 18.60
N TYR A 38 -27.55 -14.25 19.66
CA TYR A 38 -26.94 -15.59 19.62
C TYR A 38 -27.64 -16.49 18.59
N LYS A 39 -26.84 -17.22 17.82
CA LYS A 39 -27.31 -18.19 16.81
C LYS A 39 -26.27 -19.27 16.58
N THR A 40 -26.62 -20.31 15.83
CA THR A 40 -25.73 -21.46 15.54
C THR A 40 -25.56 -21.71 14.04
N THR A 41 -25.93 -20.72 13.23
CA THR A 41 -25.87 -20.75 11.76
C THR A 41 -25.13 -19.54 11.21
N LEU A 42 -24.42 -19.74 10.10
CA LEU A 42 -23.77 -18.71 9.30
C LEU A 42 -24.42 -18.65 7.91
N LEU A 43 -23.97 -17.72 7.07
CA LEU A 43 -24.45 -17.54 5.69
C LEU A 43 -25.97 -17.38 5.61
N ASN A 44 -26.51 -16.48 6.44
CA ASN A 44 -27.94 -16.16 6.52
C ASN A 44 -28.82 -17.40 6.80
N GLY A 45 -28.37 -18.24 7.73
CA GLY A 45 -29.11 -19.44 8.15
C GLY A 45 -28.81 -20.69 7.31
N ARG A 46 -28.03 -20.57 6.23
CA ARG A 46 -27.79 -21.67 5.28
C ARG A 46 -26.71 -22.66 5.73
N PHE A 47 -25.86 -22.28 6.67
CA PHE A 47 -24.74 -23.10 7.11
C PHE A 47 -24.77 -23.33 8.62
N PRO A 48 -25.39 -24.42 9.10
CA PRO A 48 -25.39 -24.74 10.52
C PRO A 48 -24.01 -25.23 10.98
N ILE A 49 -23.48 -24.59 12.02
CA ILE A 49 -22.18 -24.94 12.62
C ILE A 49 -22.33 -25.45 14.06
N GLY A 50 -23.54 -25.36 14.62
CA GLY A 50 -23.85 -25.79 15.99
C GLY A 50 -23.22 -24.89 17.06
N ALA A 51 -23.46 -25.23 18.32
CA ALA A 51 -22.96 -24.45 19.45
C ALA A 51 -21.42 -24.46 19.53
N SER A 52 -20.80 -25.62 19.34
CA SER A 52 -19.34 -25.75 19.37
C SER A 52 -18.68 -24.97 18.22
N GLY A 53 -19.23 -25.06 17.01
CA GLY A 53 -18.72 -24.28 15.87
C GLY A 53 -18.86 -22.78 16.09
N MET A 54 -19.98 -22.33 16.67
CA MET A 54 -20.18 -20.91 16.97
C MET A 54 -19.20 -20.39 18.04
N ARG A 55 -18.86 -21.22 19.04
CA ARG A 55 -17.80 -20.88 20.01
C ARG A 55 -16.42 -20.76 19.36
N VAL A 56 -16.08 -21.63 18.42
CA VAL A 56 -14.82 -21.51 17.67
C VAL A 56 -14.83 -20.24 16.82
N TYR A 57 -15.94 -19.98 16.13
CA TYR A 57 -16.12 -18.76 15.34
C TYR A 57 -15.97 -17.50 16.21
N SER A 58 -16.57 -17.47 17.40
CA SER A 58 -16.46 -16.32 18.33
C SER A 58 -15.03 -16.10 18.84
N VAL A 59 -14.23 -17.16 19.03
CA VAL A 59 -12.80 -17.03 19.33
C VAL A 59 -12.05 -16.34 18.17
N VAL A 60 -12.42 -16.57 16.91
CA VAL A 60 -11.84 -15.84 15.77
C VAL A 60 -12.16 -14.34 15.84
N TRP A 61 -13.35 -13.95 16.31
CA TRP A 61 -13.67 -12.55 16.59
C TRP A 61 -12.75 -11.96 17.67
N LEU A 62 -12.53 -12.68 18.77
CA LEU A 62 -11.63 -12.26 19.84
C LEU A 62 -10.18 -12.10 19.35
N VAL A 63 -9.67 -13.08 18.59
CA VAL A 63 -8.33 -13.01 17.99
C VAL A 63 -8.23 -11.81 17.05
N THR A 64 -9.26 -11.54 16.25
CA THR A 64 -9.32 -10.38 15.37
C THR A 64 -9.29 -9.06 16.15
N ALA A 65 -10.03 -8.96 17.26
CA ALA A 65 -10.00 -7.81 18.16
C ALA A 65 -8.60 -7.53 18.71
N VAL A 66 -7.96 -8.57 19.25
CA VAL A 66 -6.58 -8.48 19.79
C VAL A 66 -5.60 -8.08 18.68
N ALA A 67 -5.72 -8.66 17.49
CA ALA A 67 -4.84 -8.34 16.36
C ALA A 67 -4.95 -6.88 15.93
N PHE A 68 -6.15 -6.31 15.87
CA PHE A 68 -6.35 -4.88 15.56
C PHE A 68 -5.73 -3.97 16.63
N VAL A 69 -5.97 -4.24 17.91
CA VAL A 69 -5.41 -3.44 19.01
C VAL A 69 -3.88 -3.52 19.01
N MET A 70 -3.32 -4.73 18.87
CA MET A 70 -1.87 -4.92 18.77
C MET A 70 -1.29 -4.21 17.54
N ALA A 71 -1.94 -4.30 16.38
CA ALA A 71 -1.50 -3.59 15.18
C ALA A 71 -1.51 -2.06 15.38
N ALA A 72 -2.51 -1.50 16.05
CA ALA A 72 -2.53 -0.07 16.38
C ALA A 72 -1.39 0.31 17.34
N ILE A 73 -1.12 -0.50 18.37
CA ILE A 73 0.02 -0.30 19.28
C ILE A 73 1.33 -0.34 18.49
N GLY A 74 1.50 -1.31 17.60
CA GLY A 74 2.68 -1.42 16.73
C GLY A 74 2.84 -0.21 15.81
N LEU A 75 1.74 0.32 15.27
CA LEU A 75 1.73 1.52 14.44
C LEU A 75 2.23 2.73 15.25
N LEU A 76 1.70 2.93 16.45
CA LEU A 76 2.09 4.03 17.34
C LEU A 76 3.54 3.89 17.84
N ALA A 77 3.97 2.66 18.12
CA ALA A 77 5.34 2.32 18.51
C ALA A 77 6.31 2.23 17.32
N LYS A 78 5.85 2.51 16.09
CA LYS A 78 6.62 2.50 14.83
C LYS A 78 7.32 1.15 14.55
N GLN A 79 6.72 0.05 14.97
CA GLN A 79 7.29 -1.29 14.82
C GLN A 79 7.01 -1.89 13.44
N SER A 80 7.99 -2.53 12.80
CA SER A 80 7.82 -3.05 11.43
C SER A 80 6.70 -4.10 11.27
N TRP A 81 6.37 -4.82 12.36
CA TRP A 81 5.34 -5.86 12.37
C TRP A 81 3.90 -5.35 12.34
N TRP A 82 3.65 -4.05 12.58
CA TRP A 82 2.28 -3.52 12.61
C TRP A 82 1.55 -3.70 11.28
N LEU A 83 2.28 -3.56 10.17
CA LEU A 83 1.72 -3.59 8.82
C LEU A 83 1.23 -4.99 8.41
N PRO A 84 2.05 -6.06 8.49
CA PRO A 84 1.56 -7.41 8.20
C PRO A 84 0.48 -7.85 9.20
N LEU A 85 0.58 -7.49 10.48
CA LEU A 85 -0.45 -7.83 11.46
C LEU A 85 -1.79 -7.16 11.16
N LEU A 86 -1.79 -5.86 10.80
CA LEU A 86 -3.01 -5.16 10.40
C LEU A 86 -3.64 -5.78 9.15
N GLY A 87 -2.81 -6.13 8.15
CA GLY A 87 -3.28 -6.82 6.95
C GLY A 87 -4.00 -8.13 7.27
N THR A 88 -3.40 -8.96 8.13
CA THR A 88 -4.02 -10.20 8.61
C THR A 88 -5.32 -9.94 9.38
N ALA A 89 -5.33 -8.96 10.29
CA ALA A 89 -6.53 -8.60 11.06
C ALA A 89 -7.68 -8.15 10.16
N VAL A 90 -7.40 -7.34 9.13
CA VAL A 90 -8.38 -6.89 8.14
C VAL A 90 -8.93 -8.06 7.33
N ILE A 91 -8.09 -8.99 6.89
CA ILE A 91 -8.54 -10.19 6.15
C ILE A 91 -9.45 -11.05 7.03
N LEU A 92 -9.04 -11.33 8.28
CA LEU A 92 -9.87 -12.08 9.23
C LEU A 92 -11.20 -11.37 9.47
N SER A 93 -11.18 -10.05 9.70
CA SER A 93 -12.37 -9.21 9.88
C SER A 93 -13.34 -9.29 8.69
N LEU A 94 -12.82 -9.23 7.47
CA LEU A 94 -13.63 -9.38 6.26
C LEU A 94 -14.25 -10.77 6.17
N ILE A 95 -13.49 -11.82 6.47
CA ILE A 95 -13.99 -13.20 6.46
C ILE A 95 -15.12 -13.36 7.48
N ILE A 96 -14.89 -13.01 8.76
CA ILE A 96 -15.90 -13.22 9.79
C ILE A 96 -17.15 -12.39 9.52
N THR A 97 -17.01 -11.13 9.11
CA THR A 97 -18.19 -10.28 8.84
C THR A 97 -18.94 -10.69 7.57
N ALA A 98 -18.26 -11.23 6.54
CA ALA A 98 -18.91 -11.78 5.36
C ALA A 98 -19.68 -13.07 5.65
N LEU A 99 -19.15 -13.94 6.51
CA LEU A 99 -19.83 -15.17 6.96
C LEU A 99 -21.11 -14.86 7.74
N ASP A 100 -21.18 -13.69 8.35
CA ASP A 100 -22.29 -13.22 9.18
C ASP A 100 -22.92 -11.91 8.66
N TRP A 101 -23.09 -11.83 7.34
CA TRP A 101 -23.45 -10.60 6.64
C TRP A 101 -24.65 -9.85 7.24
N ASN A 102 -25.76 -10.53 7.51
CA ASN A 102 -27.00 -9.90 7.98
C ASN A 102 -26.81 -9.08 9.27
N GLN A 103 -25.90 -9.50 10.15
CA GLN A 103 -25.65 -8.84 11.44
C GLN A 103 -24.39 -7.96 11.37
N ALA A 104 -23.39 -8.34 10.58
CA ALA A 104 -22.04 -7.80 10.65
C ALA A 104 -21.61 -6.92 9.44
N TRP A 105 -22.48 -6.65 8.46
CA TRP A 105 -22.10 -5.87 7.25
C TRP A 105 -21.47 -4.51 7.54
N ARG A 106 -21.87 -3.84 8.65
CA ARG A 106 -21.26 -2.58 9.09
C ARG A 106 -19.76 -2.75 9.38
N GLY A 107 -19.38 -3.87 9.98
CA GLY A 107 -17.98 -4.22 10.23
C GLY A 107 -17.20 -4.46 8.93
N THR A 108 -17.83 -4.98 7.88
CA THR A 108 -17.22 -5.09 6.54
C THR A 108 -16.88 -3.70 5.99
N ILE A 109 -17.80 -2.73 6.08
CA ILE A 109 -17.55 -1.36 5.60
C ILE A 109 -16.34 -0.75 6.31
N VAL A 110 -16.30 -0.83 7.65
CA VAL A 110 -15.16 -0.28 8.41
C VAL A 110 -13.86 -1.00 8.05
N SER A 111 -13.91 -2.32 7.84
CA SER A 111 -12.74 -3.09 7.39
C SER A 111 -12.23 -2.64 6.02
N LEU A 112 -13.13 -2.30 5.09
CA LEU A 112 -12.76 -1.74 3.78
C LEU A 112 -12.18 -0.33 3.90
N LEU A 113 -12.72 0.50 4.79
CA LEU A 113 -12.19 1.83 5.09
C LEU A 113 -10.77 1.78 5.70
N ILE A 114 -10.42 0.69 6.39
CA ILE A 114 -9.04 0.43 6.85
C ILE A 114 -8.19 -0.17 5.72
N LEU A 115 -8.74 -1.09 4.93
CA LEU A 115 -8.04 -1.80 3.85
C LEU A 115 -7.56 -0.86 2.74
N VAL A 116 -8.40 0.08 2.29
CA VAL A 116 -8.07 0.96 1.16
C VAL A 116 -6.83 1.82 1.44
N PRO A 117 -6.75 2.59 2.56
CA PRO A 117 -5.53 3.32 2.92
C PRO A 117 -4.33 2.40 3.12
N LEU A 118 -4.53 1.19 3.68
CA LEU A 118 -3.47 0.21 3.86
C LEU A 118 -2.86 -0.22 2.52
N LEU A 119 -3.70 -0.55 1.53
CA LEU A 119 -3.27 -0.93 0.18
C LEU A 119 -2.57 0.22 -0.54
N LEU A 120 -3.08 1.45 -0.40
CA LEU A 120 -2.42 2.63 -0.94
C LEU A 120 -1.03 2.82 -0.31
N ALA A 121 -0.92 2.72 1.01
CA ALA A 121 0.34 2.85 1.73
C ALA A 121 1.35 1.75 1.35
N VAL A 122 0.89 0.51 1.14
CA VAL A 122 1.72 -0.60 0.64
C VAL A 122 2.13 -0.35 -0.81
N GLY A 123 1.20 0.05 -1.67
CA GLY A 123 1.45 0.33 -3.09
C GLY A 123 2.52 1.41 -3.29
N LEU A 124 2.52 2.44 -2.45
CA LEU A 124 3.56 3.48 -2.45
C LEU A 124 4.96 2.97 -2.06
N ARG A 125 5.08 1.76 -1.49
CA ARG A 125 6.35 1.11 -1.16
C ARG A 125 6.82 0.12 -2.23
N VAL A 126 5.94 -0.25 -3.19
CA VAL A 126 6.27 -1.21 -4.24
C VAL A 126 7.01 -0.52 -5.37
N GLN A 127 8.24 -0.96 -5.66
CA GLN A 127 9.01 -0.46 -6.79
C GLN A 127 8.43 -0.99 -8.12
N PRO A 128 8.10 -0.12 -9.10
CA PRO A 128 7.58 -0.56 -10.37
C PRO A 128 8.62 -1.38 -11.14
N ARG A 129 8.18 -2.40 -11.86
CA ARG A 129 9.06 -3.15 -12.78
C ARG A 129 9.57 -2.21 -13.88
N PRO A 130 10.86 -2.28 -14.26
CA PRO A 130 11.39 -1.45 -15.34
C PRO A 130 10.63 -1.69 -16.64
N PHE A 131 10.68 -0.73 -17.56
CA PHE A 131 10.20 -0.96 -18.92
C PHE A 131 11.02 -2.07 -19.59
N PRO A 132 10.42 -2.85 -20.52
CA PRO A 132 11.19 -3.73 -21.39
C PRO A 132 12.33 -2.96 -22.07
N PRO A 133 13.49 -3.58 -22.35
CA PRO A 133 14.57 -2.93 -23.08
C PRO A 133 14.06 -2.27 -24.36
N TYR A 134 14.62 -1.12 -24.72
CA TYR A 134 14.32 -0.51 -26.01
C TYR A 134 14.89 -1.44 -27.10
N PRO A 135 14.11 -1.78 -28.15
CA PRO A 135 14.48 -2.85 -29.07
C PRO A 135 15.63 -2.46 -30.00
N GLU A 136 15.81 -1.15 -30.26
CA GLU A 136 16.88 -0.69 -31.13
C GLU A 136 18.19 -0.58 -30.36
N PRO A 137 19.31 -1.07 -30.93
CA PRO A 137 20.61 -0.91 -30.32
C PRO A 137 21.04 0.56 -30.33
N THR A 138 21.85 0.95 -29.35
CA THR A 138 22.51 2.27 -29.37
C THR A 138 23.40 2.36 -30.60
N GLN A 139 23.11 3.32 -31.49
CA GLN A 139 23.92 3.57 -32.67
C GLN A 139 25.25 4.23 -32.28
N THR A 140 26.29 3.99 -33.09
CA THR A 140 27.57 4.69 -32.94
C THR A 140 27.36 6.17 -33.23
N LEU A 141 27.63 7.03 -32.26
CA LEU A 141 27.44 8.47 -32.39
C LEU A 141 28.57 9.06 -33.27
N THR A 142 28.19 9.93 -34.20
CA THR A 142 29.15 10.81 -34.87
C THR A 142 29.50 11.97 -33.93
N ALA A 143 30.69 12.54 -34.08
CA ALA A 143 31.14 13.66 -33.25
C ALA A 143 31.64 14.81 -34.11
N VAL A 144 31.42 16.03 -33.63
CA VAL A 144 31.99 17.26 -34.21
C VAL A 144 33.16 17.75 -33.35
N PRO A 145 34.19 18.36 -33.96
CA PRO A 145 35.30 18.91 -33.19
C PRO A 145 34.83 20.06 -32.30
N LEU A 146 35.55 20.26 -31.19
CA LEU A 146 35.32 21.41 -30.31
C LEU A 146 35.61 22.73 -31.05
N PRO A 147 34.72 23.74 -30.97
CA PRO A 147 35.00 25.06 -31.54
C PRO A 147 36.27 25.67 -30.93
N SER A 148 37.08 26.30 -31.78
CA SER A 148 38.40 26.84 -31.39
C SER A 148 38.31 28.19 -30.65
N ASP A 149 37.16 28.84 -30.70
CA ASP A 149 36.87 30.16 -30.14
C ASP A 149 36.19 30.10 -28.76
N LEU A 150 36.09 28.90 -28.15
CA LEU A 150 35.51 28.74 -26.83
C LEU A 150 36.34 29.45 -25.74
N PRO A 151 35.70 30.15 -24.77
CA PRO A 151 36.39 30.65 -23.59
C PRO A 151 37.10 29.52 -22.84
N ALA A 152 38.30 29.80 -22.30
CA ALA A 152 39.15 28.78 -21.68
C ALA A 152 38.45 27.91 -20.60
N PRO A 153 37.55 28.43 -19.74
CA PRO A 153 36.81 27.59 -18.79
C PRO A 153 35.85 26.60 -19.48
N VAL A 154 35.19 27.03 -20.56
CA VAL A 154 34.21 26.23 -21.32
C VAL A 154 34.92 25.14 -22.11
N ALA A 155 36.02 25.48 -22.80
CA ALA A 155 36.84 24.51 -23.53
C ALA A 155 37.35 23.40 -22.60
N ARG A 156 37.81 23.76 -21.39
CA ARG A 156 38.26 22.80 -20.38
C ARG A 156 37.14 21.88 -19.92
N TYR A 157 35.95 22.44 -19.63
CA TYR A 157 34.78 21.66 -19.23
C TYR A 157 34.42 20.61 -20.28
N TYR A 158 34.26 21.02 -21.55
CA TYR A 158 33.92 20.08 -22.61
C TYR A 158 34.99 19.03 -22.82
N LYS A 159 36.28 19.41 -22.80
CA LYS A 159 37.37 18.45 -22.96
C LYS A 159 37.39 17.40 -21.85
N THR A 160 37.08 17.81 -20.61
CA THR A 160 36.97 16.89 -19.47
C THR A 160 35.72 16.01 -19.53
N SER A 161 34.58 16.55 -19.97
CA SER A 161 33.30 15.82 -19.96
C SER A 161 33.06 14.96 -21.20
N MET A 162 33.51 15.38 -22.37
CA MET A 162 33.20 14.79 -23.68
C MET A 162 34.44 14.32 -24.46
N GLY A 163 35.66 14.70 -24.04
CA GLY A 163 36.89 14.38 -24.75
C GLY A 163 37.22 15.37 -25.88
N ASP A 164 37.82 14.89 -26.97
CA ASP A 164 38.29 15.76 -28.07
C ASP A 164 37.19 16.17 -29.06
N GLY A 165 35.98 15.62 -28.95
CA GLY A 165 34.84 15.94 -29.81
C GLY A 165 33.51 15.82 -29.07
N VAL A 166 32.50 16.54 -29.56
CA VAL A 166 31.14 16.54 -28.99
C VAL A 166 30.27 15.59 -29.81
N PRO A 167 29.65 14.56 -29.20
CA PRO A 167 28.77 13.65 -29.91
C PRO A 167 27.50 14.38 -30.40
N VAL A 168 27.11 14.10 -31.64
CA VAL A 168 25.85 14.58 -32.23
C VAL A 168 24.76 13.59 -31.86
N VAL A 169 23.80 14.04 -31.05
CA VAL A 169 22.67 13.23 -30.59
C VAL A 169 21.38 13.84 -31.15
N GLU A 170 20.87 13.26 -32.24
CA GLU A 170 19.60 13.69 -32.85
C GLU A 170 18.39 13.16 -32.07
N THR A 171 18.49 11.94 -31.56
CA THR A 171 17.44 11.33 -30.75
C THR A 171 18.05 10.57 -29.58
N ALA A 172 17.32 10.53 -28.46
CA ALA A 172 17.71 9.75 -27.30
C ALA A 172 16.49 9.14 -26.64
N VAL A 173 16.56 7.84 -26.35
CA VAL A 173 15.55 7.15 -25.54
C VAL A 173 16.18 6.80 -24.19
N ILE A 174 15.66 7.41 -23.12
CA ILE A 174 16.16 7.22 -21.76
C ILE A 174 15.07 6.52 -20.96
N SER A 175 15.36 5.31 -20.45
CA SER A 175 14.43 4.56 -19.61
C SER A 175 14.99 4.37 -18.21
N GLY A 176 14.15 4.49 -17.19
CA GLY A 176 14.62 4.35 -15.82
C GLY A 176 13.51 4.23 -14.79
N ARG A 177 13.94 4.18 -13.53
CA ARG A 177 13.07 4.31 -12.35
C ARG A 177 13.41 5.62 -11.65
N GLY A 178 12.43 6.18 -10.97
CA GLY A 178 12.59 7.44 -10.26
C GLY A 178 11.49 7.62 -9.22
N GLN A 179 11.43 8.81 -8.65
CA GLN A 179 10.34 9.23 -7.79
C GLN A 179 9.65 10.42 -8.45
N LEU A 180 8.33 10.40 -8.44
CA LEU A 180 7.51 11.52 -8.88
C LEU A 180 6.81 12.12 -7.67
N ARG A 181 6.65 13.43 -7.65
CA ARG A 181 5.96 14.16 -6.59
C ARG A 181 4.78 14.93 -7.17
N ILE A 182 3.57 14.48 -6.88
CA ILE A 182 2.32 15.14 -7.31
C ILE A 182 1.59 15.63 -6.06
N LYS A 183 1.25 16.92 -6.03
CA LYS A 183 0.49 17.55 -4.93
C LYS A 183 1.04 17.19 -3.53
N GLY A 184 2.36 17.11 -3.41
CA GLY A 184 3.05 16.81 -2.14
C GLY A 184 3.22 15.32 -1.82
N VAL A 185 2.59 14.39 -2.56
CA VAL A 185 2.74 12.94 -2.39
C VAL A 185 3.86 12.43 -3.30
N THR A 186 4.82 11.72 -2.71
CA THR A 186 5.91 11.06 -3.44
C THR A 186 5.54 9.61 -3.74
N PHE A 187 5.64 9.19 -4.99
CA PHE A 187 5.36 7.83 -5.41
C PHE A 187 6.50 7.28 -6.28
N PRO A 188 6.79 5.97 -6.17
CA PRO A 188 7.77 5.32 -7.02
C PRO A 188 7.25 5.28 -8.46
N ALA A 189 8.13 5.58 -9.41
CA ALA A 189 7.77 5.72 -10.80
C ALA A 189 8.77 4.99 -11.71
N ARG A 190 8.31 4.65 -12.91
CA ARG A 190 9.14 4.28 -14.04
C ARG A 190 8.87 5.27 -15.16
N PHE A 191 9.91 5.62 -15.91
CA PHE A 191 9.80 6.56 -17.01
C PHE A 191 10.53 6.04 -18.25
N ARG A 192 10.01 6.44 -19.42
CA ARG A 192 10.71 6.40 -20.70
C ARG A 192 10.54 7.78 -21.30
N PHE A 193 11.66 8.45 -21.50
CA PHE A 193 11.74 9.76 -22.11
C PHE A 193 12.34 9.61 -23.50
N THR A 194 11.71 10.23 -24.49
CA THR A 194 12.22 10.28 -25.86
C THR A 194 12.52 11.74 -26.18
N HIS A 195 13.77 12.01 -26.52
CA HIS A 195 14.23 13.30 -27.01
C HIS A 195 14.37 13.25 -28.52
N ILE A 196 13.92 14.31 -29.20
CA ILE A 196 14.15 14.56 -30.61
C ILE A 196 14.71 15.98 -30.68
N ALA A 197 15.91 16.16 -31.23
CA ALA A 197 16.53 17.46 -31.31
C ALA A 197 15.63 18.43 -32.12
N GLY A 198 15.29 19.57 -31.51
CA GLY A 198 14.44 20.59 -32.14
C GLY A 198 12.93 20.39 -31.97
N GLN A 199 12.48 19.41 -31.16
CA GLN A 199 11.06 19.17 -30.81
C GLN A 199 10.90 18.94 -29.30
#